data_AF-A0A085ZBK8-F1
#
_entry.id   AF-A0A085ZBK8-F1
#
_cell.length_a   1.000
_cell.length_b   1.000
_cell.length_c   1.000
_cell.angle_alpha   90.00
_cell.angle_beta   90.00
_cell.angle_gamma   90.00
#
_symmetry.space_group_name_H-M   'P 1'
#
loop_
_entity.id
_entity.type
_entity.pdbx_description
1 polymer ?
#
loop_
_entity_poly.entity_id
_entity_poly.type
_entity_poly.pdbx_seq_one_letter_code
_entity_poly.pdbx_strand_id
1 'polypeptide(L)'
;MELSKRNILLFFTLLLAIIIVFFIAKHNQTKKAYSSELNGKVESLRYVGRGEGYLQVKFEGETEFNSLCIVYVGSENRDDLKVSDSIYKAKNSEDYQIYRQDSSGNYHFFKTLKNKP
;
A
#
# COMPACT_ATOMS: atom_id res chain seq x y z
N MET A 1 -39.87 -20.53 -8.69
CA MET A 1 -39.97 -19.12 -8.26
C MET A 1 -39.49 -18.27 -9.42
N GLU A 2 -40.40 -17.75 -10.25
CA GLU A 2 -40.02 -16.91 -11.39
C GLU A 2 -39.55 -15.54 -10.90
N LEU A 3 -38.31 -15.16 -11.20
CA LEU A 3 -37.88 -13.79 -10.96
C LEU A 3 -38.57 -12.87 -11.96
N SER A 4 -39.39 -11.94 -11.46
CA SER A 4 -39.97 -10.90 -12.31
C SER A 4 -38.86 -10.06 -12.96
N LYS A 5 -39.05 -9.65 -14.21
CA LYS A 5 -38.09 -8.78 -14.95
C LYS A 5 -37.71 -7.53 -14.16
N ARG A 6 -38.65 -6.98 -13.37
CA ARG A 6 -38.42 -5.85 -12.46
C ARG A 6 -37.40 -6.19 -11.35
N ASN A 7 -37.51 -7.37 -10.75
CA ASN A 7 -36.59 -7.80 -9.69
C ASN A 7 -35.18 -8.06 -10.23
N ILE A 8 -35.07 -8.58 -11.45
CA ILE A 8 -33.79 -8.76 -12.15
C ILE A 8 -33.14 -7.39 -12.41
N LEU A 9 -33.91 -6.43 -12.93
CA LEU A 9 -33.42 -5.07 -13.16
C LEU A 9 -32.93 -4.41 -11.85
N LEU A 10 -33.73 -4.50 -10.78
CA LEU A 10 -33.36 -3.96 -9.48
C LEU A 10 -32.08 -4.58 -8.94
N PHE A 11 -31.92 -5.91 -9.08
CA PHE A 11 -30.70 -6.61 -8.67
C PHE A 11 -29.47 -6.08 -9.43
N PHE A 12 -29.54 -5.94 -10.75
CA PHE A 12 -28.43 -5.39 -11.54
C PHE A 12 -28.13 -3.93 -11.18
N THR A 13 -29.15 -3.10 -10.92
CA THR A 13 -28.91 -1.72 -10.48
C THR A 13 -28.22 -1.64 -9.12
N LEU A 14 -28.59 -2.50 -8.18
CA LEU A 14 -27.92 -2.60 -6.88
C LEU A 14 -26.48 -3.08 -7.02
N LEU A 15 -26.26 -4.13 -7.82
CA LEU A 15 -24.92 -4.65 -8.12
C LEU A 15 -24.03 -3.57 -8.74
N LEU A 16 -24.55 -2.82 -9.72
CA LEU A 16 -23.84 -1.74 -10.37
C LEU A 16 -23.47 -0.63 -9.39
N ALA A 17 -24.39 -0.25 -8.50
CA ALA A 17 -24.12 0.76 -7.48
C ALA A 17 -22.99 0.32 -6.53
N ILE A 18 -22.97 -0.94 -6.10
CA ILE A 18 -21.89 -1.50 -5.26
C ILE A 18 -20.55 -1.44 -6.00
N ILE A 19 -20.53 -1.82 -7.28
CA ILE A 19 -19.32 -1.77 -8.11
C ILE A 19 -18.81 -0.33 -8.24
N ILE A 20 -19.68 0.64 -8.52
CA ILE A 20 -19.31 2.06 -8.63
C ILE A 20 -18.70 2.57 -7.32
N VAL A 21 -19.36 2.30 -6.18
CA VAL A 21 -18.85 2.71 -4.86
C VAL A 21 -17.48 2.10 -4.59
N PHE A 22 -17.28 0.82 -4.93
CA PHE A 22 -15.99 0.15 -4.78
C PHE A 22 -14.87 0.85 -5.59
N PHE A 23 -15.13 1.20 -6.85
CA PHE A 23 -14.16 1.90 -7.69
C PHE A 23 -13.84 3.31 -7.18
N ILE A 24 -14.85 4.05 -6.70
CA ILE A 24 -14.66 5.39 -6.11
C ILE A 24 -13.79 5.29 -4.85
N ALA A 25 -14.09 4.36 -3.95
CA ALA A 25 -13.32 4.14 -2.73
C ALA A 25 -11.85 3.81 -3.05
N LYS A 26 -11.62 2.89 -4.00
CA LYS A 26 -10.28 2.52 -4.45
C LYS A 26 -9.52 3.70 -5.04
N HIS A 27 -10.16 4.50 -5.89
CA HIS A 27 -9.54 5.69 -6.49
C HIS A 27 -9.13 6.71 -5.42
N ASN A 28 -10.01 6.99 -4.45
CA ASN A 28 -9.72 7.90 -3.35
C ASN A 28 -8.55 7.42 -2.49
N GLN A 29 -8.46 6.11 -2.23
CA GLN A 29 -7.33 5.54 -1.49
C GLN A 29 -6.01 5.71 -2.25
N THR A 30 -5.96 5.43 -3.56
CA THR A 30 -4.77 5.63 -4.39
C THR A 30 -4.36 7.10 -4.42
N LYS A 31 -5.33 8.01 -4.61
CA LYS A 31 -5.08 9.47 -4.58
C LYS A 31 -4.51 9.91 -3.24
N LYS A 32 -5.08 9.41 -2.14
CA LYS A 32 -4.58 9.68 -0.78
C LYS A 32 -3.15 9.19 -0.62
N ALA A 33 -2.85 7.96 -1.00
CA ALA A 33 -1.50 7.39 -0.92
C ALA A 33 -0.46 8.25 -1.67
N TYR A 34 -0.79 8.74 -2.86
CA TYR A 34 0.08 9.67 -3.61
C TYR A 34 0.26 11.01 -2.89
N SER A 35 -0.84 11.64 -2.47
CA SER A 35 -0.85 12.99 -1.88
C SER A 35 -0.39 13.07 -0.42
N SER A 36 -0.27 11.94 0.28
CA SER A 36 0.16 11.87 1.68
C SER A 36 1.68 11.79 1.77
N GLU A 37 2.25 12.58 2.67
CA GLU A 37 3.60 12.34 3.19
C GLU A 37 3.55 11.16 4.17
N LEU A 38 4.58 10.31 4.14
CA LEU A 38 4.72 9.18 5.05
C LEU A 38 6.16 9.15 5.56
N ASN A 39 6.33 8.93 6.85
CA ASN A 39 7.64 8.64 7.43
C ASN A 39 7.48 7.68 8.61
N GLY A 40 8.50 6.87 8.85
CA GLY A 40 8.52 5.99 10.01
C GLY A 40 9.49 4.84 9.87
N LYS A 41 9.84 4.24 11.01
CA LYS A 41 10.66 3.04 11.07
C LYS A 41 9.80 1.80 10.91
N VAL A 42 10.25 0.85 10.10
CA VAL A 42 9.54 -0.40 9.83
C VAL A 42 9.62 -1.30 11.06
N GLU A 43 8.46 -1.64 11.62
CA GLU A 43 8.32 -2.63 12.69
C GLU A 43 8.01 -4.01 12.11
N SER A 44 7.13 -4.08 11.10
CA SER A 44 6.70 -5.34 10.51
C SER A 44 6.35 -5.19 9.04
N LEU A 45 6.51 -6.30 8.30
CA LEU A 45 6.23 -6.40 6.88
C LEU A 45 5.28 -7.58 6.63
N ARG A 46 4.34 -7.42 5.70
CA ARG A 46 3.48 -8.52 5.26
C ARG A 46 3.23 -8.48 3.75
N TYR A 47 3.00 -9.65 3.16
CA TYR A 47 2.55 -9.75 1.77
C TYR A 47 1.08 -9.37 1.65
N VAL A 48 0.71 -8.68 0.57
CA VAL A 48 -0.66 -8.18 0.31
C VAL A 48 -1.36 -8.84 -0.86
N GLY A 49 -0.82 -9.95 -1.39
CA GLY A 49 -1.48 -10.75 -2.43
C GLY A 49 -1.69 -10.00 -3.76
N ARG A 50 -0.90 -8.96 -4.05
CA ARG A 50 -0.93 -8.21 -5.32
C ARG A 50 0.02 -8.78 -6.39
N GLY A 51 0.38 -10.05 -6.27
CA GLY A 51 1.50 -10.67 -6.97
C GLY A 51 2.74 -10.77 -6.08
N GLU A 52 3.80 -11.38 -6.60
CA GLU A 52 5.07 -11.49 -5.88
C GLU A 52 5.75 -10.13 -5.73
N GLY A 53 6.46 -9.94 -4.61
CA GLY A 53 7.28 -8.74 -4.41
C GLY A 53 6.55 -7.50 -3.88
N TYR A 54 5.29 -7.61 -3.44
CA TYR A 54 4.59 -6.51 -2.77
C TYR A 54 4.54 -6.71 -1.25
N LEU A 55 5.07 -5.72 -0.53
CA LEU A 55 5.07 -5.68 0.93
C LEU A 55 4.28 -4.48 1.43
N GLN A 56 3.49 -4.71 2.48
CA GLN A 56 2.85 -3.65 3.24
C GLN A 56 3.57 -3.46 4.57
N VAL A 57 3.72 -2.19 4.94
CA VAL A 57 4.52 -1.76 6.09
C VAL A 57 3.64 -1.45 7.29
N LYS A 58 4.06 -1.93 8.46
CA LYS A 58 3.63 -1.43 9.76
C LYS A 58 4.78 -0.61 10.35
N PHE A 59 4.50 0.63 10.75
CA PHE A 59 5.48 1.50 11.37
C PHE A 59 5.53 1.29 12.88
N GLU A 60 6.68 1.55 13.48
CA GLU A 60 6.88 1.50 14.94
C GLU A 60 5.90 2.46 15.64
N GLY A 61 5.23 1.97 16.67
CA GLY A 61 4.20 2.71 17.42
C GLY A 61 2.79 2.62 16.84
N GLU A 62 2.61 2.08 15.63
CA GLU A 62 1.29 1.84 15.05
C GLU A 62 0.72 0.49 15.46
N THR A 63 -0.61 0.38 15.55
CA THR A 63 -1.29 -0.90 15.85
C THR A 63 -1.55 -1.72 14.58
N GLU A 64 -1.70 -1.06 13.44
CA GLU A 64 -2.12 -1.68 12.18
C GLU A 64 -1.12 -1.44 11.04
N PHE A 65 -1.18 -2.31 10.04
CA PHE A 65 -0.43 -2.11 8.80
C PHE A 65 -0.97 -0.92 8.01
N ASN A 66 -0.08 -0.03 7.59
CA ASN A 66 -0.43 1.20 6.93
C ASN A 66 -1.00 0.91 5.52
N SER A 67 -2.27 1.21 5.31
CA SER A 67 -2.99 0.96 4.04
C SER A 67 -2.52 1.82 2.86
N LEU A 68 -1.68 2.83 3.12
CA LEU A 68 -1.09 3.74 2.14
C LEU A 68 0.39 3.41 1.85
N CYS A 69 1.01 2.53 2.64
CA CYS A 69 2.41 2.12 2.48
C CYS A 69 2.50 0.68 1.95
N ILE A 70 2.33 0.54 0.63
CA ILE A 70 2.55 -0.72 -0.09
C ILE A 70 3.72 -0.49 -1.04
N VAL A 71 4.79 -1.24 -0.84
CA VAL A 71 6.06 -1.09 -1.55
C VAL A 71 6.29 -2.33 -2.42
N TYR A 72 6.70 -2.11 -3.66
CA TYR A 72 7.16 -3.14 -4.57
C TYR A 72 8.68 -3.29 -4.44
N VAL A 73 9.11 -4.47 -4.01
CA VAL A 73 10.52 -4.88 -3.89
C VAL A 73 10.93 -5.87 -4.99
N GLY A 74 9.95 -6.44 -5.71
CA GLY A 74 10.20 -7.56 -6.63
C GLY A 74 10.43 -8.89 -5.90
N SER A 75 10.25 -10.00 -6.61
CA SER A 75 10.40 -11.35 -6.05
C SER A 75 11.84 -11.65 -5.63
N GLU A 76 12.82 -11.09 -6.35
CA GLU A 76 14.25 -11.38 -6.20
C GLU A 76 14.95 -10.44 -5.22
N ASN A 77 14.40 -9.25 -4.97
CA ASN A 77 15.02 -8.24 -4.09
C ASN A 77 14.24 -8.06 -2.78
N ARG A 78 13.74 -9.14 -2.18
CA ARG A 78 13.01 -9.07 -0.90
C ARG A 78 13.82 -8.42 0.23
N ASP A 79 15.15 -8.43 0.13
CA ASP A 79 16.08 -7.79 1.05
C ASP A 79 16.23 -6.27 0.85
N ASP A 80 15.60 -5.68 -0.17
CA ASP A 80 15.64 -4.24 -0.40
C ASP A 80 14.86 -3.46 0.67
N LEU A 81 13.95 -4.12 1.38
CA LEU A 81 13.19 -3.55 2.50
C LEU A 81 13.17 -4.52 3.69
N LYS A 82 13.68 -4.07 4.83
CA LYS A 82 13.81 -4.89 6.04
C LYS A 82 13.16 -4.22 7.25
N VAL A 83 12.86 -5.03 8.26
CA VAL A 83 12.51 -4.52 9.58
C VAL A 83 13.67 -3.67 10.10
N SER A 84 13.34 -2.59 10.82
CA SER A 84 14.25 -1.53 11.27
C SER A 84 14.76 -0.56 10.21
N ASP A 85 14.49 -0.78 8.92
CA ASP A 85 14.70 0.29 7.94
C ASP A 85 13.74 1.46 8.24
N SER A 86 14.15 2.69 7.92
CA SER A 86 13.29 3.86 7.96
C SER A 86 12.82 4.20 6.56
N ILE A 87 11.55 4.55 6.41
CA ILE A 87 10.96 4.93 5.13
C ILE A 87 10.61 6.41 5.19
N TYR A 88 10.93 7.14 4.13
CA TYR A 88 10.43 8.47 3.87
C TYR A 88 9.77 8.53 2.49
N LYS A 89 8.57 9.10 2.42
CA LYS A 89 7.88 9.40 1.16
C LYS A 89 7.39 10.83 1.23
N ALA A 90 7.91 11.67 0.35
CA ALA A 90 7.46 13.05 0.21
C ALA A 90 6.00 13.13 -0.22
N LYS A 91 5.36 14.26 0.11
CA LYS A 91 4.03 14.62 -0.38
C LYS A 91 4.03 14.65 -1.92
N ASN A 92 2.98 14.09 -2.55
CA ASN A 92 2.85 14.03 -4.01
C ASN A 92 4.00 13.30 -4.73
N SER A 93 4.65 12.35 -4.06
CA SER A 93 5.65 11.47 -4.67
C SER A 93 5.14 10.02 -4.71
N GLU A 94 5.61 9.24 -5.67
CA GLU A 94 5.45 7.77 -5.67
C GLU A 94 6.67 7.05 -5.07
N ASP A 95 7.72 7.82 -4.78
CA ASP A 95 9.02 7.30 -4.35
C ASP A 95 9.08 7.15 -2.83
N TYR A 96 9.40 5.94 -2.40
CA TYR A 96 9.73 5.59 -1.03
C TYR A 96 11.24 5.53 -0.90
N GLN A 97 11.82 6.50 -0.20
CA GLN A 97 13.23 6.51 0.15
C GLN A 97 13.44 5.61 1.37
N ILE A 98 14.30 4.61 1.22
CA ILE A 98 14.63 3.64 2.26
C ILE A 98 15.97 4.03 2.86
N TYR A 99 16.00 4.12 4.19
CA TYR A 99 17.19 4.40 4.96
C TYR A 99 17.49 3.23 5.88
N ARG A 100 18.77 2.84 5.95
CA ARG A 100 19.22 1.73 6.77
C ARG A 100 20.18 2.21 7.84
N GLN A 101 20.01 1.67 9.03
CA GLN A 101 20.87 1.98 10.16
C GLN A 101 22.21 1.25 10.02
N ASP A 102 23.32 1.97 10.21
CA ASP A 102 24.65 1.39 10.34
C ASP A 102 24.92 0.88 11.77
N SER A 103 26.10 0.28 11.99
CA SER A 103 26.52 -0.20 13.31
C SER A 103 26.69 0.91 14.35
N SER A 104 26.82 2.17 13.91
CA SER A 104 26.94 3.34 14.77
C SER A 104 25.57 3.96 15.11
N GLY A 105 24.48 3.38 14.60
CA GLY A 105 23.13 3.85 14.85
C GLY A 105 22.65 4.94 13.89
N ASN A 106 23.44 5.31 12.87
CA ASN A 106 23.08 6.35 11.92
C ASN A 106 22.33 5.78 10.73
N TYR A 107 21.28 6.47 10.28
CA TYR A 107 20.51 6.09 9.10
C TYR A 107 21.11 6.70 7.84
N HIS A 108 21.42 5.85 6.87
CA HIS A 108 21.93 6.26 5.56
C HIS A 108 20.95 5.87 4.47
N PHE A 109 20.86 6.71 3.43
CA PHE A 109 20.06 6.38 2.25
C PHE A 109 20.59 5.09 1.62
N PHE A 110 19.70 4.12 1.46
CA PHE A 110 20.00 2.81 0.89
C PHE A 110 19.50 2.71 -0.56
N LYS A 111 18.21 2.98 -0.77
CA LYS A 111 17.57 2.83 -2.09
C LYS A 111 16.25 3.58 -2.17
N THR A 112 15.81 3.87 -3.40
CA THR A 112 14.45 4.32 -3.69
C THR A 112 13.62 3.15 -4.22
N LEU A 113 12.45 2.93 -3.62
CA LEU A 113 11.44 1.96 -4.04
C LEU A 113 10.14 2.67 -4.45
N LYS A 114 9.22 1.94 -5.08
CA LYS A 114 7.93 2.46 -5.56
C LYS A 114 6.79 1.53 -5.16
N ASN A 115 5.55 1.95 -5.38
CA ASN A 115 4.36 1.10 -5.17
C ASN A 115 4.01 0.22 -6.38
N LYS A 116 4.83 0.25 -7.43
CA LYS A 116 4.68 -0.49 -8.70
C LYS A 116 6.08 -0.77 -9.29
N PRO A 117 6.21 -1.76 -10.20
CA PRO A 117 7.44 -2.03 -10.94
C PRO A 117 7.97 -0.80 -11.69
#